data_AF-A0A941VV57-F1
#
_entry.id   AF-A0A941VV57-F1
#
_cell.length_a   1.000
_cell.length_b   1.000
_cell.length_c   1.000
_cell.angle_alpha   90.00
_cell.angle_beta   90.00
_cell.angle_gamma   90.00
#
_symmetry.space_group_name_H-M   'P 1'
#
loop_
_entity.id
_entity.type
_entity.pdbx_description
1 polymer ?
#
loop_
_entity_poly.entity_id
_entity_poly.type
_entity_poly.pdbx_seq_one_letter_code
_entity_poly.pdbx_strand_id
1 'polypeptide(L)'
;TYLLCLKFLGEHSILTEISGFVLLSLSALIAKLTLTGVIDPALFTAVAVFFTAGVFKVRVQFTKGMLQRIFMGIYIAFALTVYWLISAPFLVLLPLIDNLVFSITLYRTKLGVTGWLEVLKGVIFILLMALSYH
;
A
#
# COMPACT_ATOMS: atom_id res chain seq x y z
N THR A 1 16.85 -10.55 1.29
CA THR A 1 17.56 -9.61 0.40
C THR A 1 17.18 -8.16 0.68
N TYR A 2 15.89 -7.79 0.67
CA TYR A 2 15.40 -6.44 1.02
C TYR A 2 15.88 -5.92 2.40
N LEU A 3 15.66 -6.69 3.48
CA LEU A 3 16.10 -6.31 4.85
C LEU A 3 17.62 -6.22 5.01
N LEU A 4 18.37 -6.98 4.21
CA LEU A 4 19.85 -6.94 4.21
C LEU A 4 20.34 -5.69 3.48
N CYS A 5 19.77 -5.35 2.32
CA CYS A 5 20.06 -4.08 1.65
C CYS A 5 19.71 -2.88 2.54
N LEU A 6 18.59 -2.94 3.27
CA LEU A 6 18.17 -1.91 4.22
C LEU A 6 19.17 -1.70 5.37
N LYS A 7 19.77 -2.78 5.88
CA LYS A 7 20.72 -2.76 7.00
C LYS A 7 22.13 -2.33 6.57
N PHE A 8 22.56 -2.71 5.37
CA PHE A 8 23.96 -2.56 4.94
C PHE A 8 24.24 -1.33 4.08
N LEU A 9 23.27 -0.86 3.29
CA LEU A 9 23.54 0.25 2.36
C LEU A 9 23.21 1.62 2.95
N GLY A 10 22.41 1.72 4.02
CA GLY A 10 22.07 2.99 4.69
C GLY A 10 21.31 4.00 3.82
N GLU A 11 21.28 3.79 2.50
CA GLU A 11 20.55 4.57 1.52
C GLU A 11 19.11 4.09 1.48
N HIS A 12 18.24 4.90 2.09
CA HIS A 12 16.80 4.90 1.85
C HIS A 12 16.52 5.35 0.41
N SER A 13 16.87 4.48 -0.55
CA SER A 13 16.42 4.64 -1.92
C SER A 13 14.94 4.30 -1.96
N ILE A 14 14.14 5.29 -2.34
CA ILE A 14 12.70 5.16 -2.51
C ILE A 14 12.35 3.99 -3.44
N LEU A 15 13.22 3.65 -4.40
CA LEU A 15 13.04 2.47 -5.27
C LEU A 15 13.09 1.16 -4.49
N THR A 16 14.00 1.04 -3.52
CA THR A 16 14.09 -0.13 -2.65
C THR A 16 12.81 -0.26 -1.82
N GLU A 17 12.32 0.83 -1.26
CA GLU A 17 11.09 0.86 -0.44
C GLU A 17 9.84 0.50 -1.25
N ILE A 18 9.68 1.07 -2.45
CA ILE A 18 8.63 0.68 -3.39
C ILE A 18 8.73 -0.83 -3.64
N SER A 19 9.92 -1.35 -3.93
CA SER A 19 10.13 -2.77 -4.22
C SER A 19 9.75 -3.67 -3.03
N GLY A 20 10.07 -3.27 -1.80
CA GLY A 20 9.66 -3.97 -0.59
C GLY A 20 8.14 -4.00 -0.41
N PHE A 21 7.47 -2.86 -0.63
CA PHE A 21 6.02 -2.76 -0.58
C PHE A 21 5.33 -3.59 -1.68
N VAL A 22 5.86 -3.57 -2.92
CA VAL A 22 5.43 -4.43 -4.03
C VAL A 22 5.51 -5.90 -3.60
N LEU A 23 6.67 -6.33 -3.11
CA LEU A 23 6.92 -7.72 -2.74
C LEU A 23 5.98 -8.19 -1.63
N LEU A 24 5.78 -7.37 -0.58
CA LEU A 24 4.85 -7.70 0.50
C LEU A 24 3.40 -7.81 0.01
N SER A 25 2.95 -6.85 -0.79
CA SER A 25 1.57 -6.85 -1.31
C SER A 25 1.31 -8.06 -2.23
N LEU A 26 2.24 -8.36 -3.14
CA LEU A 26 2.13 -9.51 -4.06
C LEU A 26 2.26 -10.86 -3.32
N SER A 27 3.01 -10.91 -2.23
CA SER A 27 3.18 -12.15 -1.46
C SER A 27 1.85 -12.66 -0.89
N ALA A 28 0.90 -11.77 -0.57
CA ALA A 28 -0.43 -12.15 -0.11
C ALA A 28 -1.22 -12.94 -1.17
N LEU A 29 -1.09 -12.58 -2.45
CA LEU A 29 -1.73 -13.28 -3.56
C LEU A 29 -1.15 -14.68 -3.75
N ILE A 30 0.18 -14.77 -3.78
CA ILE A 30 0.89 -16.04 -3.95
C ILE A 30 0.59 -16.97 -2.76
N ALA A 31 0.55 -16.43 -1.54
CA ALA A 31 0.25 -17.20 -0.34
C ALA A 31 -1.16 -17.82 -0.40
N LYS A 32 -2.21 -17.04 -0.73
CA LYS A 32 -3.56 -17.58 -0.83
C LYS A 32 -3.67 -18.62 -1.94
N LEU A 33 -3.13 -18.33 -3.13
CA LEU A 33 -3.15 -19.26 -4.26
C LEU A 33 -2.46 -20.59 -3.91
N THR A 34 -1.33 -20.53 -3.21
CA THR A 34 -0.56 -21.73 -2.81
C THR A 34 -1.30 -22.56 -1.76
N LEU A 35 -2.02 -21.93 -0.83
CA LEU A 35 -2.73 -22.61 0.25
C LEU A 35 -4.08 -23.19 -0.17
N THR A 36 -4.84 -22.47 -0.99
CA THR A 36 -6.21 -22.86 -1.35
C THR A 36 -6.33 -23.46 -2.74
N GLY A 37 -5.34 -23.23 -3.62
CA GLY A 37 -5.42 -23.60 -5.04
C GLY A 37 -6.44 -22.78 -5.84
N VAL A 38 -7.09 -21.79 -5.23
CA VAL A 38 -8.19 -21.02 -5.82
C VAL A 38 -7.78 -19.57 -6.01
N ILE A 39 -8.04 -19.04 -7.21
CA ILE A 39 -7.90 -17.62 -7.52
C ILE A 39 -9.15 -16.90 -6.99
N ASP A 40 -8.95 -15.95 -6.06
CA ASP A 40 -10.01 -15.08 -5.55
C ASP A 40 -9.92 -13.68 -6.20
N PRO A 41 -10.78 -13.36 -7.18
CA PRO A 41 -10.72 -12.08 -7.90
C PRO A 41 -10.87 -10.86 -6.98
N ALA A 42 -11.61 -10.99 -5.88
CA ALA A 42 -11.82 -9.89 -4.95
C ALA A 42 -10.55 -9.60 -4.14
N LEU A 43 -9.82 -10.63 -3.71
CA LEU A 43 -8.49 -10.47 -3.12
C LEU A 43 -7.52 -9.81 -4.11
N PHE A 44 -7.49 -10.29 -5.35
CA PHE A 44 -6.62 -9.72 -6.39
C PHE A 44 -6.89 -8.24 -6.61
N THR A 45 -8.16 -7.87 -6.66
CA THR A 45 -8.60 -6.48 -6.80
C THR A 45 -8.21 -5.64 -5.59
N ALA A 46 -8.44 -6.14 -4.37
CA ALA A 46 -8.07 -5.48 -3.13
C ALA A 46 -6.56 -5.17 -3.06
N VAL A 47 -5.72 -6.17 -3.36
CA VAL A 47 -4.26 -6.02 -3.38
C VAL A 47 -3.83 -5.02 -4.46
N ALA A 48 -4.42 -5.07 -5.66
CA ALA A 48 -4.08 -4.16 -6.75
C ALA A 48 -4.43 -2.70 -6.42
N VAL A 49 -5.59 -2.46 -5.81
CA VAL A 49 -6.02 -1.13 -5.34
C VAL A 49 -5.11 -0.63 -4.22
N PHE A 50 -4.75 -1.48 -3.27
CA PHE A 50 -3.84 -1.11 -2.19
C PHE A 50 -2.44 -0.76 -2.72
N PHE A 51 -1.93 -1.59 -3.64
CA PHE A 51 -0.63 -1.43 -4.25
C PHE A 51 -0.51 -0.10 -5.02
N THR A 52 -1.49 0.17 -5.88
CA THR A 52 -1.49 1.37 -6.73
C THR A 52 -1.54 2.66 -5.90
N ALA A 53 -2.20 2.62 -4.73
CA ALA A 53 -2.23 3.76 -3.81
C ALA A 53 -0.84 4.10 -3.23
N GLY A 54 -0.06 3.07 -2.87
CA GLY A 54 1.31 3.24 -2.39
C GLY A 54 2.20 3.90 -3.44
N VAL A 55 2.09 3.46 -4.70
CA VAL A 55 2.80 4.05 -5.84
C VAL A 55 2.41 5.53 -6.03
N PHE A 56 1.11 5.84 -5.95
CA PHE A 56 0.64 7.23 -6.05
C PHE A 56 1.18 8.11 -4.93
N LYS A 57 1.24 7.62 -3.68
CA LYS A 57 1.76 8.39 -2.54
C LYS A 57 3.22 8.77 -2.77
N VAL A 58 4.03 7.83 -3.22
CA VAL A 58 5.44 8.08 -3.54
C VAL A 58 5.57 9.14 -4.63
N ARG A 59 4.74 9.07 -5.68
CA ARG A 59 4.71 10.09 -6.74
C ARG A 59 4.36 11.48 -6.20
N VAL A 60 3.34 11.57 -5.33
CA VAL A 60 2.95 12.83 -4.65
C VAL A 60 4.13 13.38 -3.82
N GLN A 61 4.86 12.53 -3.11
CA GLN A 61 6.00 12.93 -2.28
C GLN A 61 7.15 13.53 -3.10
N PHE A 62 7.40 13.02 -4.32
CA PHE A 62 8.41 13.57 -5.22
C PHE A 62 7.97 14.87 -5.89
N THR A 63 6.76 14.91 -6.47
CA THR A 63 6.33 16.06 -7.30
C THR A 63 5.77 17.20 -6.48
N LYS A 64 5.22 16.94 -5.28
CA LYS A 64 4.62 17.89 -4.32
C LYS A 64 3.56 18.84 -4.87
N GLY A 65 3.11 18.67 -6.10
CA GLY A 65 2.15 19.54 -6.76
C GLY A 65 0.71 19.33 -6.27
N MET A 66 -0.09 20.39 -6.41
CA MET A 66 -1.50 20.41 -5.99
C MET A 66 -2.37 19.43 -6.80
N LEU A 67 -2.08 19.27 -8.09
CA LEU A 67 -2.75 18.30 -8.96
C LEU A 67 -2.59 16.86 -8.46
N GLN A 68 -1.39 16.48 -8.02
CA GLN A 68 -1.11 15.13 -7.52
C GLN A 68 -1.89 14.84 -6.22
N ARG A 69 -2.12 15.86 -5.38
CA ARG A 69 -2.96 15.74 -4.18
C ARG A 69 -4.43 15.52 -4.54
N ILE A 70 -4.94 16.25 -5.53
CA ILE A 70 -6.31 16.05 -6.04
C ILE A 70 -6.45 14.63 -6.59
N PHE A 71 -5.48 14.15 -7.39
CA PHE A 71 -5.49 12.78 -7.89
C PHE A 71 -5.47 11.74 -6.78
N MET A 72 -4.73 11.97 -5.67
CA MET A 72 -4.77 11.08 -4.51
C MET A 72 -6.16 11.04 -3.87
N GLY A 73 -6.83 12.20 -3.70
CA GLY A 73 -8.19 12.26 -3.18
C GLY A 73 -9.18 11.50 -4.06
N ILE A 74 -9.13 11.72 -5.39
CA ILE A 74 -9.93 10.99 -6.38
C ILE A 74 -9.65 9.48 -6.30
N TYR A 75 -8.37 9.11 -6.18
CA TYR A 75 -7.96 7.71 -6.09
C TYR A 75 -8.53 7.02 -4.84
N ILE A 76 -8.57 7.70 -3.70
CA ILE A 76 -9.14 7.14 -2.47
C ILE A 76 -10.65 6.96 -2.60
N ALA A 77 -11.36 7.91 -3.23
CA ALA A 77 -12.77 7.75 -3.56
C ALA A 77 -12.99 6.54 -4.47
N PHE A 78 -12.16 6.39 -5.51
CA PHE A 78 -12.18 5.22 -6.39
C PHE A 78 -11.93 3.91 -5.61
N ALA A 79 -10.95 3.87 -4.71
CA ALA A 79 -10.67 2.70 -3.89
C ALA A 79 -11.87 2.29 -3.02
N LEU A 80 -12.56 3.27 -2.41
CA LEU A 80 -13.78 3.03 -1.65
C LEU A 80 -14.90 2.45 -2.54
N THR A 81 -15.10 3.01 -3.73
CA THR A 81 -16.09 2.50 -4.69
C THR A 81 -15.78 1.07 -5.11
N VAL A 82 -14.52 0.74 -5.41
CA VAL A 82 -14.13 -0.62 -5.78
C VAL A 82 -14.38 -1.60 -4.64
N TYR A 83 -13.99 -1.25 -3.41
CA TYR A 83 -14.21 -2.11 -2.24
C TYR A 83 -15.69 -2.34 -1.95
N TRP A 84 -16.52 -1.31 -2.15
CA TRP A 84 -17.97 -1.44 -2.07
C TRP A 84 -18.52 -2.42 -3.11
N LEU A 85 -18.07 -2.31 -4.38
CA LEU A 85 -18.51 -3.17 -5.47
C LEU A 85 -18.12 -4.65 -5.28
N ILE A 86 -16.93 -4.91 -4.76
CA ILE A 86 -16.46 -6.29 -4.50
C ILE A 86 -16.91 -6.83 -3.13
N SER A 87 -17.72 -6.07 -2.38
CA SER A 87 -18.14 -6.39 -1.00
C SER A 87 -16.97 -6.72 -0.06
N ALA A 88 -15.81 -6.11 -0.30
CA ALA A 88 -14.64 -6.32 0.54
C ALA A 88 -14.76 -5.47 1.82
N PRO A 89 -14.25 -5.97 2.95
CA PRO A 89 -14.28 -5.26 4.21
C PRO A 89 -13.47 -3.95 4.11
N PHE A 90 -14.14 -2.81 4.28
CA PHE A 90 -13.50 -1.49 4.28
C PHE A 90 -12.42 -1.35 5.35
N LEU A 91 -12.44 -2.19 6.38
CA LEU A 91 -11.40 -2.25 7.41
C LEU A 91 -10.00 -2.42 6.79
N VAL A 92 -9.89 -3.17 5.69
CA VAL A 92 -8.63 -3.38 4.96
C VAL A 92 -8.07 -2.08 4.36
N LEU A 93 -8.91 -1.05 4.16
CA LEU A 93 -8.49 0.25 3.66
C LEU A 93 -7.88 1.16 4.75
N LEU A 94 -7.89 0.76 6.03
CA LEU A 94 -7.33 1.58 7.12
C LEU A 94 -5.93 2.15 6.83
N PRO A 95 -4.98 1.37 6.25
CA PRO A 95 -3.64 1.89 6.00
C PRO A 95 -3.60 2.97 4.90
N LEU A 96 -4.66 3.09 4.08
CA LEU A 96 -4.81 4.16 3.08
C LEU A 96 -5.23 5.50 3.69
N ILE A 97 -5.76 5.51 4.91
CA ILE A 97 -6.11 6.75 5.61
C ILE A 97 -4.87 7.61 5.82
N ASP A 98 -3.71 7.01 6.10
CA ASP A 98 -2.45 7.76 6.16
C ASP A 98 -2.09 8.40 4.81
N ASN A 99 -2.44 7.77 3.69
CA ASN A 99 -2.22 8.36 2.36
C ASN A 99 -3.10 9.61 2.16
N LEU A 100 -4.33 9.61 2.69
CA LEU A 100 -5.20 10.77 2.72
C LEU A 100 -4.60 11.89 3.58
N VAL A 101 -4.25 11.56 4.83
CA VAL A 101 -3.69 12.51 5.80
C VAL A 101 -2.41 13.13 5.24
N PHE A 102 -1.54 12.33 4.63
CA PHE A 102 -0.32 12.79 3.97
C PHE A 102 -0.60 13.75 2.81
N SER A 103 -1.61 13.46 1.97
CA SER A 103 -1.99 14.33 0.85
C SER A 103 -2.46 15.72 1.30
N ILE A 104 -3.10 15.80 2.47
CA ILE A 104 -3.65 17.04 3.02
C ILE A 104 -2.56 17.84 3.76
N THR A 105 -1.81 17.19 4.66
CA THR A 105 -0.94 17.87 5.61
C THR A 105 0.50 18.07 5.14
N LEU A 106 0.94 17.35 4.10
CA LEU A 106 2.30 17.40 3.54
C LEU A 106 3.41 17.46 4.61
N TYR A 107 3.29 16.66 5.67
CA TYR A 107 4.30 16.64 6.73
C TYR A 107 5.64 16.12 6.19
N ARG A 108 6.74 16.78 6.57
CA ARG A 108 8.09 16.36 6.18
C ARG A 108 8.57 15.24 7.10
N THR A 109 8.42 13.99 6.67
CA THR A 109 9.14 12.87 7.28
C THR A 109 10.53 12.72 6.68
N LYS A 110 11.51 12.35 7.54
CA LYS A 110 12.80 11.85 7.06
C LYS A 110 12.52 10.62 6.19
N LEU A 111 13.21 10.52 5.05
CA LEU A 111 13.01 9.47 4.05
C LEU A 111 12.99 8.07 4.67
N GLY A 112 13.84 7.82 5.66
CA GLY A 112 13.88 6.52 6.33
C GLY A 112 12.68 6.15 7.18
N VAL A 113 11.96 7.14 7.72
CA VAL A 113 10.73 6.88 8.47
C VAL A 113 9.58 6.53 7.52
N THR A 114 9.56 7.10 6.31
CA THR A 114 8.57 6.78 5.28
C THR A 114 8.61 5.32 4.84
N GLY A 115 9.80 4.75 4.62
CA GLY A 115 9.93 3.35 4.21
C GLY A 115 9.38 2.35 5.24
N TRP A 116 9.73 2.54 6.51
CA TRP A 116 9.21 1.71 7.59
C TRP A 116 7.70 1.85 7.76
N LEU A 117 7.15 3.04 7.51
CA LEU A 117 5.69 3.25 7.51
C LEU A 117 5.00 2.49 6.38
N GLU A 118 5.54 2.48 5.16
CA GLU A 118 4.94 1.73 4.04
C GLU A 118 5.04 0.21 4.25
N VAL A 119 6.15 -0.29 4.80
CA VAL A 119 6.27 -1.70 5.22
C VAL A 119 5.23 -2.04 6.29
N LEU A 120 5.09 -1.19 7.32
CA LEU A 120 4.11 -1.40 8.39
C LEU A 120 2.69 -1.44 7.84
N LYS A 121 2.34 -0.56 6.89
CA LYS A 121 1.04 -0.60 6.21
C LYS A 121 0.82 -1.89 5.44
N GLY A 122 1.84 -2.38 4.73
CA GLY A 122 1.78 -3.67 4.04
C GLY A 122 1.50 -4.82 5.00
N VAL A 123 2.20 -4.85 6.14
CA VAL A 123 1.97 -5.85 7.19
C VAL A 123 0.56 -5.74 7.78
N ILE A 124 0.11 -4.53 8.14
CA ILE A 124 -1.23 -4.30 8.66
C ILE A 124 -2.28 -4.72 7.63
N PHE A 125 -2.10 -4.38 6.35
CA PHE A 125 -2.98 -4.79 5.27
C PHE A 125 -3.08 -6.32 5.19
N ILE A 126 -1.96 -7.04 5.20
CA ILE A 126 -1.94 -8.51 5.19
C ILE A 126 -2.67 -9.09 6.40
N LEU A 127 -2.45 -8.54 7.60
CA LEU A 127 -3.12 -8.98 8.82
C LEU A 127 -4.63 -8.73 8.78
N LEU A 128 -5.05 -7.54 8.33
CA LEU A 128 -6.47 -7.20 8.19
C LEU A 128 -7.14 -8.08 7.14
N MET A 129 -6.44 -8.36 6.04
CA MET A 129 -6.88 -9.33 5.04
C MET A 129 -7.05 -10.72 5.66
N ALA A 130 -6.04 -11.23 6.38
CA ALA A 130 -6.12 -12.55 7.02
C ALA A 130 -7.28 -12.66 8.02
N LEU A 131 -7.54 -11.60 8.79
CA LEU A 131 -8.63 -11.57 9.77
C LEU A 131 -10.01 -11.44 9.13
N SER A 132 -10.12 -10.71 8.02
CA SER A 132 -11.42 -10.36 7.43
C SER A 132 -11.85 -11.28 6.29
N TYR A 133 -10.93 -12.08 5.73
CA TYR A 133 -11.19 -13.03 4.63
C TYR A 133 -11.13 -14.50 5.10
N HIS A 134 -11.52 -14.74 6.35
CA HIS A 134 -11.65 -16.08 6.94
C HIS A 134 -12.89 -16.83 6.48
#